data_AF-A0A2D6TJM1-F1
#
_entry.id   AF-A0A2D6TJM1-F1
#
_cell.length_a   1.000
_cell.length_b   1.000
_cell.length_c   1.000
_cell.angle_alpha   90.00
_cell.angle_beta   90.00
_cell.angle_gamma   90.00
#
_symmetry.space_group_name_H-M   'P 1'
#
loop_
_entity.id
_entity.type
_entity.pdbx_description
1 polymer ?
#
loop_
_entity_poly.entity_id
_entity_poly.type
_entity_poly.pdbx_seq_one_letter_code
_entity_poly.pdbx_strand_id
1 'polypeptide(L)'
;MKEIIRKSFLLGLGAATLTKNQAEKIVNELVRKHAVTIKEGRDMLKKVKKETLNEGNRIKKIAGNEAKRVAGKLGGISQAQIGKVKKRLKSIDKGLSGKGKNTLKKIMKELSR
;
A
#
# COMPACT_ATOMS: atom_id res chain seq x y z
N MET A 1 24.81 -32.59 5.77
CA MET A 1 25.00 -31.93 4.45
C MET A 1 23.71 -31.74 3.65
N LYS A 2 22.87 -32.78 3.45
CA LYS A 2 21.61 -32.70 2.67
C LYS A 2 20.64 -31.61 3.17
N GLU A 3 20.41 -31.55 4.48
CA GLU A 3 19.58 -30.54 5.14
C GLU A 3 20.07 -29.10 4.88
N ILE A 4 21.40 -28.92 4.87
CA ILE A 4 22.07 -27.64 4.69
C ILE A 4 21.87 -27.14 3.25
N ILE A 5 22.07 -28.01 2.25
CA ILE A 5 21.82 -27.67 0.83
C ILE A 5 20.36 -27.24 0.64
N ARG A 6 19.41 -27.96 1.24
CA ARG A 6 17.98 -27.63 1.15
C ARG A 6 17.65 -26.28 1.80
N LYS A 7 18.18 -26.03 3.00
CA LYS A 7 17.97 -24.77 3.72
C LYS A 7 18.63 -23.60 3.00
N SER A 8 19.86 -23.76 2.51
CA SER A 8 20.57 -22.72 1.75
C SER A 8 19.87 -22.42 0.42
N PHE A 9 19.32 -23.42 -0.26
CA PHE A 9 18.52 -23.23 -1.47
C PHE A 9 17.24 -22.42 -1.17
N LEU A 10 16.50 -22.79 -0.11
CA LEU A 10 15.29 -22.07 0.30
C LEU A 10 15.60 -20.63 0.78
N LEU A 11 16.71 -20.45 1.47
CA LEU A 11 17.21 -19.13 1.87
C LEU A 11 17.56 -18.29 0.64
N GLY A 12 18.26 -18.87 -0.34
CA GLY A 12 18.58 -18.25 -1.62
C GLY A 12 17.34 -17.90 -2.45
N LEU A 13 16.28 -18.71 -2.38
CA LEU A 13 14.97 -18.44 -2.98
C LEU A 13 14.19 -17.32 -2.34
N GLY A 14 14.37 -17.08 -1.04
CA GLY A 14 13.79 -15.92 -0.36
C GLY A 14 14.56 -14.65 -0.68
N ALA A 15 15.89 -14.75 -0.78
CA ALA A 15 16.78 -13.62 -1.05
C ALA A 15 16.81 -13.21 -2.54
N ALA A 16 16.66 -14.16 -3.46
CA ALA A 16 16.54 -13.91 -4.89
C ALA A 16 15.09 -14.14 -5.32
N THR A 17 14.49 -13.19 -6.05
CA THR A 17 13.17 -13.36 -6.68
C THR A 17 13.24 -14.37 -7.83
N LEU A 18 13.37 -15.64 -7.47
CA LEU A 18 13.60 -16.75 -8.39
C LEU A 18 12.28 -17.13 -9.08
N THR A 19 12.29 -17.18 -10.40
CA THR A 19 11.14 -17.64 -11.20
C THR A 19 11.07 -19.17 -11.22
N LYS A 20 9.88 -19.72 -11.51
CA LYS A 20 9.67 -21.18 -11.64
C LYS A 20 10.74 -21.82 -12.56
N ASN A 21 11.00 -21.21 -13.71
CA ASN A 21 11.95 -21.73 -14.69
C ASN A 21 13.40 -21.72 -14.18
N GLN A 22 13.78 -20.71 -13.39
CA GLN A 22 15.12 -20.64 -12.79
C GLN A 22 15.27 -21.66 -11.65
N ALA A 23 14.25 -21.83 -10.82
CA ALA A 23 14.25 -22.86 -9.77
C ALA A 23 14.38 -24.28 -10.37
N GLU A 24 13.65 -24.56 -11.46
CA GLU A 24 13.76 -25.83 -12.20
C GLU A 24 15.17 -26.04 -12.76
N LYS A 25 15.79 -25.03 -13.37
CA LYS A 25 17.17 -25.12 -13.87
C LYS A 25 18.17 -25.44 -12.77
N ILE A 26 18.12 -24.72 -11.65
CA ILE A 26 19.05 -24.92 -10.53
C ILE A 26 18.88 -26.32 -9.92
N VAL A 27 17.64 -26.76 -9.71
CA VAL A 27 17.36 -28.10 -9.18
C VAL A 27 17.84 -29.18 -10.14
N ASN A 28 17.61 -29.02 -11.44
CA ASN A 28 18.08 -29.97 -12.45
C ASN A 28 19.61 -30.06 -12.50
N GLU A 29 20.32 -28.94 -12.32
CA GLU A 29 21.78 -28.95 -12.20
C GLU A 29 22.26 -29.67 -10.95
N LEU A 30 21.60 -29.48 -9.80
CA LEU A 30 21.94 -30.18 -8.56
C LEU A 30 21.74 -31.69 -8.70
N VAL A 31 20.70 -32.12 -9.43
CA VAL A 31 20.47 -33.54 -9.75
C VAL A 31 21.55 -34.07 -10.70
N ARG A 32 21.89 -33.34 -11.77
CA ARG A 32 22.96 -33.72 -12.71
C ARG A 32 24.31 -33.88 -12.03
N LYS A 33 24.65 -32.97 -11.11
CA LYS A 33 25.89 -33.01 -10.32
C LYS A 33 25.85 -34.04 -9.18
N HIS A 34 24.80 -34.86 -9.09
CA HIS A 34 24.61 -35.85 -8.02
C HIS A 34 24.61 -35.24 -6.61
N ALA A 35 24.40 -33.92 -6.49
CA ALA A 35 24.33 -33.21 -5.22
C ALA A 35 23.00 -33.48 -4.49
N VAL A 36 21.95 -33.78 -5.24
CA VAL A 36 20.64 -34.22 -4.74
C VAL A 36 20.07 -35.31 -5.66
N THR A 37 19.21 -36.17 -5.11
CA THR A 37 18.50 -37.19 -5.89
C THR A 37 17.34 -36.58 -6.68
N ILE A 38 16.83 -37.32 -7.69
CA ILE A 38 15.65 -36.92 -8.47
C ILE A 38 14.43 -36.69 -7.56
N LYS A 39 14.25 -37.53 -6.55
CA LYS A 39 13.16 -37.41 -5.57
C LYS A 39 13.29 -36.12 -4.76
N GLU A 40 14.49 -35.84 -4.25
CA GLU A 40 14.78 -34.62 -3.50
C GLU A 40 14.61 -33.35 -4.34
N GLY A 41 15.04 -33.38 -5.61
CA GLY A 41 14.82 -32.27 -6.53
C GLY A 41 13.33 -31.96 -6.73
N ARG A 42 12.49 -32.98 -6.94
CA ARG A 42 11.02 -32.80 -7.02
C ARG A 42 10.45 -32.20 -5.73
N ASP A 43 10.94 -32.63 -4.57
CA ASP A 43 10.49 -32.11 -3.28
C ASP A 43 10.96 -30.68 -3.03
N MET A 44 12.13 -30.29 -3.54
CA MET A 44 12.61 -28.91 -3.53
C MET A 44 11.69 -28.01 -4.36
N LEU A 45 11.35 -28.40 -5.60
CA LEU A 45 10.43 -27.65 -6.46
C LEU A 45 9.03 -27.52 -5.86
N LYS A 46 8.51 -28.58 -5.22
CA LYS A 46 7.24 -28.51 -4.48
C LYS A 46 7.30 -27.48 -3.35
N LYS A 47 8.40 -27.46 -2.58
CA LYS A 47 8.60 -26.46 -1.52
C LYS A 47 8.68 -25.04 -2.09
N VAL A 48 9.43 -24.82 -3.18
CA VAL A 48 9.48 -23.52 -3.86
C VAL A 48 8.07 -23.03 -4.16
N LYS A 49 7.27 -23.85 -4.86
CA LYS A 49 5.90 -23.48 -5.23
C LYS A 49 5.04 -23.13 -4.02
N LYS A 50 5.14 -23.90 -2.93
CA LYS A 50 4.40 -23.65 -1.69
C LYS A 50 4.80 -22.34 -1.04
N GLU A 51 6.10 -22.11 -0.86
CA GLU A 51 6.60 -20.88 -0.23
C GLU A 51 6.31 -19.63 -1.07
N THR A 52 6.41 -19.71 -2.40
CA THR A 52 6.05 -18.59 -3.30
C THR A 52 4.57 -18.22 -3.18
N LEU A 53 3.66 -19.20 -3.06
CA LEU A 53 2.23 -18.93 -2.87
C LEU A 53 1.96 -18.26 -1.52
N ASN A 54 2.61 -18.74 -0.46
CA ASN A 54 2.50 -18.17 0.87
C ASN A 54 3.00 -16.72 0.90
N GLU A 55 4.17 -16.46 0.33
CA GLU A 55 4.77 -15.13 0.28
C GLU A 55 3.96 -14.19 -0.61
N GLY A 56 3.46 -14.66 -1.75
CA GLY A 56 2.57 -13.87 -2.61
C GLY A 56 1.31 -13.40 -1.89
N ASN A 57 0.71 -14.25 -1.06
CA ASN A 57 -0.45 -13.87 -0.23
C ASN A 57 -0.08 -12.86 0.86
N ARG A 58 1.08 -13.03 1.49
CA ARG A 58 1.61 -12.08 2.49
C ARG A 58 1.87 -10.71 1.87
N ILE A 59 2.53 -10.64 0.72
CA ILE A 59 2.80 -9.41 -0.02
C ILE A 59 1.48 -8.72 -0.42
N LYS A 60 0.51 -9.47 -0.95
CA LYS A 60 -0.82 -8.91 -1.29
C LYS A 60 -1.50 -8.27 -0.08
N LYS A 61 -1.42 -8.90 1.10
CA LYS A 61 -1.99 -8.36 2.34
C LYS A 61 -1.28 -7.08 2.78
N ILE A 62 0.05 -7.05 2.71
CA ILE A 62 0.85 -5.86 3.04
C ILE A 62 0.51 -4.72 2.07
N ALA A 63 0.52 -4.99 0.77
CA ALA A 63 0.18 -4.01 -0.26
C ALA A 63 -1.25 -3.48 -0.10
N GLY A 64 -2.22 -4.35 0.18
CA GLY A 64 -3.61 -3.95 0.43
C GLY A 64 -3.76 -3.07 1.68
N ASN A 65 -3.06 -3.39 2.77
CA ASN A 65 -3.07 -2.57 3.98
C ASN A 65 -2.42 -1.21 3.76
N GLU A 66 -1.31 -1.17 3.01
CA GLU A 66 -0.62 0.07 2.69
C GLU A 66 -1.46 0.96 1.76
N ALA A 67 -2.11 0.37 0.75
CA ALA A 67 -3.05 1.08 -0.11
C ALA A 67 -4.22 1.67 0.69
N LYS A 68 -4.81 0.91 1.62
CA LYS A 68 -5.85 1.42 2.54
C LYS A 68 -5.35 2.56 3.42
N ARG A 69 -4.13 2.44 3.95
CA ARG A 69 -3.50 3.48 4.78
C ARG A 69 -3.31 4.78 4.00
N VAL A 70 -2.79 4.69 2.78
CA VAL A 70 -2.57 5.85 1.91
C VAL A 70 -3.92 6.45 1.48
N ALA A 71 -4.88 5.64 1.06
CA ALA A 71 -6.23 6.10 0.71
C ALA A 71 -6.92 6.82 1.88
N GLY A 72 -6.80 6.27 3.10
CA GLY A 72 -7.33 6.91 4.32
C GLY A 72 -6.67 8.27 4.61
N LYS A 73 -5.35 8.38 4.45
CA LYS A 73 -4.63 9.66 4.60
C LYS A 73 -5.08 10.70 3.57
N LEU A 74 -5.21 10.30 2.30
CA LEU A 74 -5.68 11.19 1.23
C LEU A 74 -7.13 11.65 1.46
N GLY A 75 -8.02 10.73 1.86
CA GLY A 75 -9.39 11.07 2.23
C GLY A 75 -9.48 12.04 3.41
N GLY A 76 -8.65 11.85 4.44
CA GLY A 76 -8.56 12.75 5.59
C GLY A 76 -8.04 14.15 5.21
N ILE A 77 -7.07 14.24 4.30
CA ILE A 77 -6.56 15.52 3.79
C ILE A 77 -7.66 16.29 3.05
N SER A 78 -8.45 15.60 2.23
CA SER A 78 -9.57 16.21 1.49
C SER A 78 -10.63 16.80 2.44
N GLN A 79 -11.02 16.07 3.48
CA GLN A 79 -11.99 16.57 4.47
C GLN A 79 -11.48 17.78 5.26
N ALA A 80 -10.20 17.79 5.62
CA ALA A 80 -9.57 18.94 6.29
C ALA A 80 -9.55 20.19 5.38
N GLN A 81 -9.27 20.02 4.09
CA GLN A 81 -9.32 21.11 3.09
C GLN A 81 -10.75 21.64 2.92
N ILE A 82 -11.76 20.76 2.80
CA ILE A 82 -13.17 21.15 2.73
C ILE A 82 -13.60 21.91 3.99
N GLY A 83 -13.17 21.48 5.17
CA GLY A 83 -13.43 22.17 6.43
C GLY A 83 -12.87 23.61 6.47
N LYS A 84 -11.65 23.81 5.94
CA LYS A 84 -11.05 25.16 5.81
C LYS A 84 -11.83 26.04 4.85
N VAL A 85 -12.25 25.50 3.70
CA VAL A 85 -13.06 26.23 2.71
C VAL A 85 -14.42 26.62 3.32
N LYS A 86 -15.10 25.70 4.00
CA LYS A 86 -16.39 25.97 4.66
C LYS A 86 -16.28 27.03 5.76
N LYS A 87 -15.17 27.02 6.54
CA LYS A 87 -14.90 28.08 7.52
C LYS A 87 -14.70 29.44 6.85
N ARG A 88 -13.91 29.52 5.76
CA ARG A 88 -13.71 30.77 5.01
C ARG A 88 -15.02 31.30 4.44
N LEU A 89 -15.83 30.44 3.82
CA LEU A 89 -17.17 30.79 3.32
C LEU A 89 -18.06 31.37 4.43
N LYS A 90 -18.17 30.69 5.58
CA LYS A 90 -18.94 31.22 6.72
C LYS A 90 -18.44 32.57 7.22
N SER A 91 -17.13 32.81 7.23
CA SER A 91 -16.57 34.10 7.62
C SER A 91 -16.89 35.20 6.61
N ILE A 92 -16.85 34.88 5.30
CA ILE A 92 -17.25 35.81 4.24
C ILE A 92 -18.74 36.13 4.35
N ASP A 93 -19.61 35.14 4.50
CA ASP A 93 -21.06 35.33 4.65
C ASP A 93 -21.41 36.21 5.86
N LYS A 94 -20.75 35.96 7.01
CA LYS A 94 -20.91 36.81 8.20
C LYS A 94 -20.45 38.25 7.95
N GLY A 95 -19.33 38.42 7.24
CA GLY A 95 -18.80 39.74 6.87
C GLY A 95 -19.73 40.51 5.94
N LEU A 96 -20.31 39.82 4.94
CA LEU A 96 -21.28 40.40 4.02
C LEU A 96 -22.59 40.77 4.73
N SER A 97 -23.11 39.89 5.60
CA SER A 97 -24.29 40.18 6.43
C SER A 97 -24.06 41.37 7.36
N GLY A 98 -22.89 41.46 7.99
CA GLY A 98 -22.52 42.60 8.84
C GLY A 98 -22.43 43.91 8.08
N LYS A 99 -21.81 43.89 6.89
CA LYS A 99 -21.77 45.06 5.98
C LYS A 99 -23.16 45.49 5.53
N GLY A 100 -24.01 44.55 5.11
CA GLY A 100 -25.39 44.84 4.70
C GLY A 100 -26.22 45.47 5.81
N LYS A 101 -26.10 44.96 7.05
CA LYS A 101 -26.75 45.55 8.23
C LYS A 101 -26.26 46.98 8.52
N ASN A 102 -24.96 47.24 8.38
CA ASN A 102 -24.40 48.57 8.56
C ASN A 102 -24.85 49.57 7.48
N THR A 103 -24.97 49.12 6.23
CA THR A 103 -25.50 49.94 5.13
C THR A 103 -26.97 50.29 5.37
N LEU A 104 -27.80 49.31 5.76
CA LEU A 104 -29.20 49.55 6.15
C LEU A 104 -29.32 50.53 7.31
N LYS A 105 -28.46 50.42 8.33
CA LYS A 105 -28.41 51.36 9.47
C LYS A 105 -28.07 52.79 9.04
N LYS A 106 -27.17 52.95 8.07
CA LYS A 106 -26.81 54.25 7.49
C LYS A 106 -27.99 54.86 6.72
N ILE A 107 -28.61 54.08 5.85
CA ILE A 107 -29.77 54.49 5.04
C ILE A 107 -30.93 54.90 5.96
N MET A 108 -31.27 54.09 6.98
CA MET A 108 -32.31 54.45 7.96
C MET A 108 -32.01 55.74 8.73
N LYS A 109 -30.74 56.02 9.01
CA LYS A 109 -30.32 57.24 9.72
C LYS A 109 -30.41 58.48 8.83
N GLU A 110 -30.21 58.33 7.53
CA GLU A 110 -30.39 59.41 6.54
C GLU A 110 -31.87 59.66 6.23
N LEU A 111 -32.71 58.63 6.21
CA LEU A 111 -34.17 58.74 6.01
C LEU A 111 -34.93 59.30 7.23
N SER A 112 -34.32 59.30 8.41
CA SER A 112 -34.91 59.81 9.66
C SER A 112 -34.46 61.24 9.99
N ARG A 113 -33.76 61.91 9.08
CA ARG A 113 -33.44 63.34 9.11
C ARG A 113 -34.30 64.08 8.10
#